data_AF-A0A642KPH1-F1
#
_entry.id   AF-A0A642KPH1-F1
#
_cell.length_a   1.000
_cell.length_b   1.000
_cell.length_c   1.000
_cell.angle_alpha   90.00
_cell.angle_beta   90.00
_cell.angle_gamma   90.00
#
_symmetry.space_group_name_H-M   'P 1'
#
loop_
_entity.id
_entity.type
_entity.pdbx_description
1 polymer ?
#
loop_
_entity_poly.entity_id
_entity_poly.type
_entity_poly.pdbx_seq_one_letter_code
_entity_poly.pdbx_strand_id
1 'polypeptide(L)'
;MTKSSFKPAKGVLVFDGAGKFVCKAYSLQAAAKIHFVEAQAVSFACSGKYTCAGAYYFRIENENVRIDEEDWGNLRIRDYDKLCGEKRKYHTPKMMTRKYKARAQKIKPSKEGKRKEDDNE
;
A
#
# COMPACT_ATOMS: atom_id res chain seq x y z
N MET A 1 -4.77 5.45 34.93
CA MET A 1 -4.62 5.33 33.47
C MET A 1 -3.23 5.77 33.09
N THR A 2 -2.34 4.84 32.72
CA THR A 2 -0.97 5.15 32.29
C THR A 2 -1.02 5.82 30.91
N LYS A 3 -0.61 7.09 30.84
CA LYS A 3 -0.38 7.77 29.56
C LYS A 3 0.84 7.12 28.89
N SER A 4 0.57 6.15 28.02
CA SER A 4 1.53 5.64 27.05
C SER A 4 2.18 6.81 26.30
N SER A 5 3.52 6.85 26.25
CA SER A 5 4.30 7.82 25.45
C SER A 5 4.13 7.60 23.93
N PHE A 6 3.50 6.49 23.53
CA PHE A 6 3.30 6.15 22.13
C PHE A 6 2.12 6.93 21.53
N LYS A 7 2.37 7.55 20.36
CA LYS A 7 1.31 8.16 19.56
C LYS A 7 0.27 7.08 19.18
N PRO A 8 -1.03 7.40 19.19
CA PRO A 8 -2.05 6.46 18.75
C PRO A 8 -1.81 6.04 17.30
N ALA A 9 -2.14 4.79 16.99
CA ALA A 9 -2.07 4.28 15.63
C ALA A 9 -3.00 5.10 14.72
N LYS A 10 -2.52 5.45 13.53
CA LYS A 10 -3.30 6.17 12.52
C LYS A 10 -3.69 5.22 11.39
N GLY A 11 -4.95 5.29 10.99
CA GLY A 11 -5.47 4.58 9.82
C GLY A 11 -4.69 4.95 8.56
N VAL A 12 -4.54 3.97 7.67
CA VAL A 12 -3.83 4.12 6.40
C VAL A 12 -4.75 3.69 5.27
N LEU A 13 -4.95 4.58 4.32
CA LEU A 13 -5.63 4.31 3.06
C LEU A 13 -4.61 3.87 2.02
N VAL A 14 -4.92 2.80 1.29
CA VAL A 14 -4.07 2.25 0.25
C VAL A 14 -4.76 2.39 -1.10
N PHE A 15 -4.00 2.90 -2.07
CA PHE A 15 -4.44 3.01 -3.45
C PHE A 15 -3.55 2.16 -4.36
N ASP A 16 -4.16 1.53 -5.35
CA ASP A 16 -3.45 0.69 -6.32
C ASP A 16 -2.58 1.49 -7.31
N GLY A 17 -1.93 0.80 -8.23
CA GLY A 17 -1.10 1.44 -9.26
C GLY A 17 -1.88 2.34 -10.24
N ALA A 18 -3.21 2.21 -10.31
CA ALA A 18 -4.11 3.08 -11.07
C ALA A 18 -4.67 4.24 -10.23
N GLY A 19 -4.28 4.30 -8.95
CA GLY A 19 -4.70 5.32 -8.00
C GLY A 19 -6.11 5.14 -7.47
N LYS A 20 -6.70 3.94 -7.52
CA LYS A 20 -8.00 3.62 -6.92
C LYS A 20 -7.84 3.14 -5.49
N PHE A 21 -8.76 3.52 -4.61
CA PHE A 21 -8.80 3.05 -3.23
C PHE A 21 -9.13 1.55 -3.18
N VAL A 22 -8.31 0.76 -2.49
CA VAL A 22 -8.41 -0.72 -2.49
C VAL A 22 -8.21 -1.37 -1.13
N CYS A 23 -7.85 -0.62 -0.08
CA CYS A 23 -7.67 -1.18 1.25
C CYS A 23 -7.57 -0.07 2.29
N LYS A 24 -8.17 -0.31 3.47
CA LYS A 24 -7.92 0.44 4.69
C LYS A 24 -7.21 -0.46 5.69
N ALA A 25 -6.12 0.03 6.27
CA ALA A 25 -5.38 -0.66 7.32
C ALA A 25 -5.37 0.18 8.59
N TYR A 26 -5.46 -0.48 9.76
CA TYR A 26 -5.51 0.19 11.06
C TYR A 26 -4.22 0.95 11.42
N SER A 27 -3.08 0.59 10.82
CA SER A 27 -1.79 1.23 11.09
C SER A 27 -0.83 1.11 9.91
N LEU A 28 0.25 1.91 9.94
CA LEU A 28 1.39 1.79 9.03
C LEU A 28 1.96 0.36 9.00
N GLN A 29 2.02 -0.31 10.16
CA GLN A 29 2.59 -1.65 10.26
C GLN A 29 1.67 -2.72 9.68
N ALA A 30 0.36 -2.55 9.87
CA ALA A 30 -0.62 -3.42 9.22
C ALA A 30 -0.55 -3.27 7.70
N ALA A 31 -0.54 -2.03 7.19
CA ALA A 31 -0.41 -1.75 5.76
C ALA A 31 0.89 -2.33 5.18
N ALA A 32 2.00 -2.17 5.90
CA ALA A 32 3.30 -2.70 5.53
C ALA A 32 3.28 -4.23 5.35
N LYS A 33 2.72 -4.94 6.34
CA LYS A 33 2.60 -6.42 6.31
C LYS A 33 1.70 -6.90 5.19
N ILE A 34 0.49 -6.32 5.06
CA ILE A 34 -0.49 -6.69 4.00
C ILE A 34 0.14 -6.55 2.61
N HIS A 35 0.88 -5.46 2.39
CA HIS A 35 1.47 -5.18 1.10
C HIS A 35 2.92 -5.64 0.98
N PHE A 36 3.47 -6.41 1.93
CA PHE A 36 4.84 -6.93 1.97
C PHE A 36 5.96 -5.87 1.82
N VAL A 37 5.70 -4.63 2.22
CA VAL A 37 6.64 -3.50 2.11
C VAL A 37 7.21 -3.13 3.47
N GLU A 38 8.36 -2.45 3.47
CA GLU A 38 8.93 -1.89 4.70
C GLU A 38 8.04 -0.78 5.27
N ALA A 39 7.84 -0.82 6.59
CA ALA A 39 7.13 0.19 7.37
C ALA A 39 7.59 1.62 7.10
N GLN A 40 8.91 1.81 7.02
CA GLN A 40 9.52 3.10 6.75
C GLN A 40 9.15 3.62 5.35
N ALA A 41 9.08 2.73 4.35
CA ALA A 41 8.67 3.10 3.01
C ALA A 41 7.20 3.51 2.94
N VAL A 42 6.32 2.83 3.71
CA VAL A 42 4.91 3.24 3.87
C VAL A 42 4.84 4.63 4.52
N SER A 43 5.58 4.85 5.61
CA SER A 43 5.64 6.15 6.29
C SER A 43 6.09 7.28 5.35
N PHE A 44 7.13 7.06 4.56
CA PHE A 44 7.60 8.03 3.57
C PHE A 44 6.62 8.25 2.41
N ALA A 45 5.86 7.22 2.01
CA ALA A 45 4.79 7.40 1.03
C ALA A 45 3.61 8.21 1.60
N CYS A 46 3.25 7.95 2.85
CA CYS A 46 2.24 8.69 3.60
C CYS A 46 2.61 10.18 3.77
N SER A 47 3.87 10.50 4.07
CA SER A 47 4.33 11.89 4.19
C SER A 47 4.57 12.60 2.85
N GLY A 48 4.53 11.86 1.73
CA GLY A 48 4.77 12.40 0.39
C GLY A 48 6.25 12.52 0.03
N LYS A 49 7.16 12.14 0.92
CA LYS A 49 8.60 12.00 0.62
C LYS A 49 8.82 11.01 -0.53
N TYR A 50 8.08 9.90 -0.51
CA TYR A 50 8.00 8.97 -1.63
C TYR A 50 6.65 9.10 -2.34
N THR A 51 6.68 8.98 -3.66
CA THR A 51 5.44 8.94 -4.45
C THR A 51 4.64 7.66 -4.16
N CYS A 52 5.30 6.52 -4.08
CA CYS A 52 4.66 5.21 -3.87
C CYS A 52 5.61 4.26 -3.11
N ALA A 53 5.07 3.20 -2.51
CA ALA A 53 5.85 2.07 -2.00
C ALA A 53 5.25 0.75 -2.50
N GLY A 54 6.09 -0.21 -2.91
CA GLY A 54 5.61 -1.53 -3.32
C GLY A 54 4.61 -1.58 -4.48
N ALA A 55 4.60 -0.55 -5.35
CA ALA A 55 3.60 -0.34 -6.41
C ALA A 55 2.19 0.05 -5.91
N TYR A 56 2.09 0.54 -4.68
CA TYR A 56 0.88 1.13 -4.09
C TYR A 56 1.18 2.56 -3.62
N TYR A 57 0.14 3.37 -3.53
CA TYR A 57 0.19 4.65 -2.85
C TYR A 57 -0.42 4.52 -1.46
N PHE A 58 0.08 5.31 -0.51
CA PHE A 58 -0.38 5.28 0.88
C PHE A 58 -0.70 6.69 1.35
N ARG A 59 -1.79 6.83 2.09
CA ARG A 59 -2.17 8.07 2.78
C ARG A 59 -2.57 7.77 4.21
N ILE A 60 -2.26 8.70 5.11
CA ILE A 60 -2.87 8.70 6.42
C ILE A 60 -4.33 9.11 6.25
N GLU A 61 -5.22 8.40 6.94
CA GLU A 61 -6.62 8.77 7.02
C GLU A 61 -6.76 10.15 7.68
N ASN A 62 -7.48 11.04 7.01
CA ASN A 62 -7.73 12.40 7.47
C ASN A 62 -9.06 12.44 8.21
N GLU A 63 -9.06 13.00 9.42
CA GLU A 63 -10.26 13.09 10.28
C GLU A 63 -11.39 13.91 9.63
N ASN A 64 -11.07 14.81 8.69
CA ASN A 64 -12.03 15.65 7.98
C ASN A 64 -12.57 15.00 6.70
N VAL A 65 -12.09 13.81 6.33
CA VAL A 65 -12.53 13.10 5.13
C VAL A 65 -13.14 11.78 5.55
N ARG A 66 -14.46 11.67 5.40
CA ARG A 66 -15.17 10.42 5.60
C ARG A 66 -14.99 9.52 4.39
N ILE A 67 -14.68 8.25 4.64
CA ILE A 67 -14.59 7.20 3.63
C ILE A 67 -15.71 6.21 3.91
N ASP A 68 -16.56 5.98 2.91
CA ASP A 68 -17.68 5.04 2.99
C ASP A 68 -17.41 3.81 2.08
N GLU A 69 -18.30 2.81 2.12
CA GLU A 69 -18.11 1.57 1.36
C GLU A 69 -18.13 1.79 -0.16
N GLU A 70 -18.89 2.77 -0.64
CA GLU A 70 -18.98 3.13 -2.06
C GLU A 70 -17.66 3.65 -2.63
N ASP A 71 -16.75 4.12 -1.78
CA ASP A 71 -15.43 4.61 -2.19
C ASP A 71 -14.50 3.48 -2.63
N TRP A 72 -14.75 2.24 -2.20
CA TRP A 72 -13.94 1.09 -2.58
C TRP A 72 -13.93 0.89 -4.10
N GLY A 73 -12.75 0.99 -4.70
CA GLY A 73 -12.56 0.88 -6.15
C GLY A 73 -12.95 2.13 -6.96
N ASN A 74 -13.60 3.11 -6.33
CA ASN A 74 -14.12 4.32 -6.97
C ASN A 74 -13.32 5.57 -6.61
N LEU A 75 -13.03 5.78 -5.32
CA LEU A 75 -12.27 6.93 -4.86
C LEU A 75 -10.87 6.93 -5.47
N ARG A 76 -10.51 8.04 -6.13
CA ARG A 76 -9.17 8.23 -6.66
C ARG A 76 -8.29 8.93 -5.64
N ILE A 77 -7.01 8.57 -5.62
CA ILE A 77 -6.00 9.21 -4.78
C ILE A 77 -5.91 10.72 -5.01
N ARG A 78 -6.10 11.17 -6.25
CA ARG A 78 -6.06 12.59 -6.60
C ARG A 78 -7.21 13.36 -5.97
N ASP A 79 -8.39 12.73 -5.91
CA ASP A 79 -9.58 13.32 -5.33
C ASP A 79 -9.46 13.34 -3.81
N TYR A 80 -8.96 12.26 -3.21
CA TYR A 80 -8.65 12.23 -1.79
C TYR A 80 -7.62 13.29 -1.38
N ASP A 81 -6.51 13.41 -2.12
CA ASP A 81 -5.48 14.42 -1.85
C ASP A 81 -6.05 15.84 -2.00
N LYS A 82 -6.96 16.05 -2.97
CA LYS A 82 -7.68 17.32 -3.14
C LYS A 82 -8.62 17.63 -1.96
N LEU A 83 -9.36 16.64 -1.46
CA LEU A 83 -10.20 16.77 -0.27
C LEU A 83 -9.37 17.12 0.98
N CYS A 84 -8.15 16.58 1.06
CA CYS A 84 -7.19 16.92 2.12
C CYS A 84 -6.48 18.27 1.91
N GLY A 85 -6.67 18.95 0.77
CA GLY A 85 -5.95 20.17 0.42
C GLY A 85 -4.48 19.96 0.06
N GLU A 86 -4.06 18.73 -0.24
CA GLU A 86 -2.67 18.38 -0.52
C GLU A 86 -2.36 18.36 -2.02
N LYS A 87 -1.16 18.83 -2.39
CA LYS A 87 -0.64 18.74 -3.76
C LYS A 87 0.53 17.76 -3.80
N ARG A 88 0.36 16.63 -4.50
CA ARG A 88 1.37 15.57 -4.62
C ARG A 88 1.67 15.20 -6.06
N LYS A 89 2.85 14.62 -6.28
CA LYS A 89 3.26 14.05 -7.58
C LYS A 89 2.82 12.59 -7.66
N TYR A 90 2.50 12.12 -8.86
CA TYR A 90 2.08 10.75 -9.12
C TYR A 90 2.90 10.14 -10.25
N HIS A 91 3.18 8.84 -10.16
CA HIS A 91 3.70 8.07 -11.29
C HIS A 91 2.64 7.82 -12.35
N THR A 92 3.09 7.57 -13.58
CA THR A 92 2.21 7.13 -14.67
C THR A 92 1.78 5.68 -14.47
N PRO A 93 0.61 5.25 -14.99
CA PRO A 93 0.16 3.86 -14.90
C PRO A 93 1.22 2.87 -15.43
N LYS A 94 1.88 3.19 -16.55
CA LYS A 94 2.96 2.36 -17.13
C LYS A 94 4.12 2.14 -16.16
N MET A 95 4.54 3.18 -15.44
CA MET A 95 5.58 3.06 -14.41
C MET A 95 5.14 2.19 -13.23
N MET A 96 3.89 2.34 -12.79
CA MET A 96 3.33 1.53 -11.70
C MET A 96 3.20 0.06 -12.09
N THR A 97 2.72 -0.25 -13.29
CA THR A 97 2.70 -1.62 -13.82
C THR A 97 4.10 -2.24 -13.87
N ARG A 98 5.12 -1.47 -14.29
CA ARG A 98 6.51 -1.94 -14.29
C ARG A 98 7.00 -2.26 -12.87
N LYS A 99 6.74 -1.39 -11.90
CA LYS A 99 7.08 -1.60 -10.49
C LYS A 99 6.38 -2.84 -9.93
N TYR A 100 5.11 -3.04 -10.25
CA TYR A 100 4.34 -4.22 -9.84
C TYR A 100 4.97 -5.51 -10.41
N LYS A 101 5.24 -5.56 -11.72
CA LYS A 101 5.86 -6.73 -12.36
C LYS A 101 7.22 -7.08 -11.77
N ALA A 102 8.10 -6.08 -11.61
CA ALA A 102 9.42 -6.26 -11.01
C ALA A 102 9.36 -6.83 -9.59
N ARG A 103 8.28 -6.51 -8.86
CA ARG A 103 8.06 -7.02 -7.51
C ARG A 103 7.43 -8.41 -7.49
N ALA A 104 6.43 -8.64 -8.33
CA ALA A 104 5.80 -9.96 -8.46
C ALA A 104 6.82 -11.04 -8.83
N GLN A 105 7.82 -10.70 -9.65
CA GLN A 105 8.93 -11.61 -9.96
C GLN A 105 9.79 -11.98 -8.75
N LYS A 106 9.96 -11.08 -7.77
CA LYS A 106 10.71 -11.34 -6.53
C LYS A 106 9.92 -12.17 -5.51
N ILE A 107 8.59 -12.08 -5.56
CA ILE A 107 7.69 -12.81 -4.63
C ILE A 107 7.43 -14.23 -5.13
N LYS A 108 7.56 -14.51 -6.43
CA LYS A 108 7.40 -15.87 -6.96
C LYS A 108 8.41 -16.81 -6.30
N PRO A 109 7.97 -17.92 -5.69
CA PRO A 109 8.88 -18.93 -5.18
C PRO A 109 9.70 -19.51 -6.36
N SER A 110 10.98 -19.82 -6.12
CA SER A 110 11.80 -20.54 -7.10
C SER A 110 11.11 -21.87 -7.44
N LYS A 111 11.13 -22.25 -8.71
CA LYS A 111 10.60 -23.53 -9.19
C LYS A 111 11.54 -24.70 -8.82
N GLU A 112 11.94 -24.82 -7.56
CA GLU A 112 12.74 -25.95 -7.08
C GLU A 112 11.91 -26.83 -6.17
N GLY A 113 11.33 -27.85 -6.80
CA GLY A 113 10.47 -28.83 -6.16
C GLY A 113 9.81 -29.79 -7.15
N LYS A 114 10.49 -30.15 -8.26
CA LYS A 114 10.19 -31.43 -8.91
C LYS A 114 10.70 -32.50 -7.96
N ARG A 115 9.84 -32.99 -7.07
CA ARG A 115 10.06 -34.27 -6.38
C ARG A 115 10.25 -35.30 -7.50
N LYS A 116 11.44 -35.90 -7.57
CA LYS A 116 11.62 -37.17 -8.26
C LYS A 116 10.71 -38.13 -7.52
N GLU A 117 9.69 -38.64 -8.19
CA GLU A 117 9.02 -39.85 -7.73
C GLU A 117 10.10 -40.93 -7.80
N ASP A 118 10.45 -41.47 -6.64
CA ASP A 118 11.37 -42.58 -6.53
C ASP A 118 10.68 -43.79 -7.17
N ASP A 119 11.17 -44.20 -8.34
CA ASP A 119 10.90 -45.51 -8.92
C ASP A 119 11.40 -46.56 -7.92
N ASN A 120 10.48 -47.24 -7.26
CA ASN A 120 10.77 -48.41 -6.45
C ASN A 120 9.76 -49.50 -6.86
N GLU A 121 10.19 -50.32 -7.81
CA GLU A 121 9.65 -51.66 -8.08
C GLU A 121 10.79 -52.67 -7.92
#